data_AF-A0A0T6AD32-F1
#
_entry.id   AF-A0A0T6AD32-F1
#
_cell.length_a   1.000
_cell.length_b   1.000
_cell.length_c   1.000
_cell.angle_alpha   90.00
_cell.angle_beta   90.00
_cell.angle_gamma   90.00
#
_symmetry.space_group_name_H-M   'P 1'
#
loop_
_entity.id
_entity.type
_entity.pdbx_description
1 polymer ?
#
loop_
_entity_poly.entity_id
_entity_poly.type
_entity_poly.pdbx_seq_one_letter_code
_entity_poly.pdbx_strand_id
1 'polypeptide(L)'
;MNPLKVLTISSVSIWLGAMAFFSIFVAPAAFAVLDRESAGRLVTTVFPRYYLFGAVLGVVGLVGVGGQFFGSGGRQAPWGTLALLLLMLGLTLYAMLVLEPQIQSTRLALRSAGIVPGSGAPEAQAFAGLHRISVILNGVTLLAGLALICLEAVRSRG
;
A
#
# COMPACT_ATOMS: atom_id res chain seq x y z
N MET A 1 -9.33 12.16 -23.69
CA MET A 1 -8.18 11.57 -22.95
C MET A 1 -7.84 10.22 -23.58
N ASN A 2 -6.55 9.86 -23.71
CA ASN A 2 -6.14 8.55 -24.19
C ASN A 2 -6.69 7.44 -23.26
N PRO A 3 -7.36 6.38 -23.77
CA PRO A 3 -7.95 5.32 -22.94
C PRO A 3 -6.94 4.65 -22.01
N LEU A 4 -5.67 4.52 -22.43
CA LEU A 4 -4.60 3.92 -21.63
C LEU A 4 -4.22 4.78 -20.43
N LYS A 5 -4.32 6.10 -20.58
CA LYS A 5 -4.11 7.05 -19.47
C LYS A 5 -5.27 7.01 -18.48
N VAL A 6 -6.51 6.91 -18.98
CA VAL A 6 -7.70 6.73 -18.14
C VAL A 6 -7.56 5.44 -17.32
N LEU A 7 -7.06 4.36 -17.94
CA LEU A 7 -6.81 3.09 -17.25
C LEU A 7 -5.80 3.26 -16.10
N THR A 8 -4.64 3.89 -16.35
CA THR A 8 -3.63 4.14 -15.30
C THR A 8 -4.18 5.01 -14.17
N ILE A 9 -4.86 6.12 -14.47
CA ILE A 9 -5.41 7.02 -13.45
C ILE A 9 -6.49 6.29 -12.64
N SER A 10 -7.38 5.56 -13.30
CA SER A 10 -8.48 4.85 -12.63
C SER A 10 -7.94 3.75 -11.72
N SER A 11 -6.96 2.96 -12.16
CA SER A 11 -6.39 1.90 -11.32
C SER A 11 -5.70 2.46 -10.08
N VAL A 12 -4.91 3.53 -10.23
CA VAL A 12 -4.24 4.21 -9.11
C VAL A 12 -5.25 4.89 -8.18
N SER A 13 -6.32 5.48 -8.72
CA SER A 13 -7.37 6.12 -7.91
C SER A 13 -8.16 5.10 -7.07
N ILE A 14 -8.52 3.95 -7.65
CA ILE A 14 -9.17 2.86 -6.93
C ILE A 14 -8.24 2.32 -5.85
N TRP A 15 -6.95 2.16 -6.17
CA TRP A 15 -5.95 1.69 -5.22
C TRP A 15 -5.83 2.65 -4.04
N LEU A 16 -5.63 3.94 -4.31
CA LEU A 16 -5.52 4.99 -3.30
C LEU A 16 -6.79 5.11 -2.45
N GLY A 17 -7.96 5.02 -3.08
CA GLY A 17 -9.26 5.02 -2.40
C GLY A 17 -9.40 3.86 -1.42
N ALA A 18 -9.05 2.64 -1.83
CA ALA A 18 -9.06 1.48 -0.95
C ALA A 18 -8.07 1.63 0.22
N MET A 19 -6.85 2.10 -0.05
CA MET A 19 -5.84 2.36 0.97
C MET A 19 -6.29 3.41 2.00
N ALA A 20 -6.81 4.53 1.52
CA ALA A 20 -7.29 5.62 2.36
C ALA A 20 -8.50 5.18 3.19
N PHE A 21 -9.49 4.53 2.56
CA PHE A 21 -10.68 4.04 3.26
C PHE A 21 -10.31 3.05 4.37
N PHE A 22 -9.43 2.10 4.06
CA PHE A 22 -8.97 1.13 5.05
C PHE A 22 -8.23 1.81 6.22
N SER A 23 -7.30 2.72 5.90
CA SER A 23 -6.42 3.34 6.90
C SER A 23 -7.14 4.34 7.80
N ILE A 24 -8.10 5.10 7.25
CA ILE A 24 -8.79 6.19 7.95
C ILE A 24 -10.03 5.68 8.68
N PHE A 25 -10.77 4.73 8.10
CA PHE A 25 -12.06 4.30 8.64
C PHE A 25 -12.01 2.86 9.15
N VAL A 26 -11.61 1.89 8.32
CA VAL A 26 -11.76 0.46 8.67
C VAL A 26 -10.86 0.07 9.83
N ALA A 27 -9.56 0.37 9.78
CA ALA A 27 -8.64 0.00 10.84
C ALA A 27 -8.97 0.72 12.17
N PRO A 28 -9.19 2.05 12.22
CA PRO A 28 -9.61 2.71 13.45
C PRO A 28 -10.93 2.19 14.01
N ALA A 29 -11.94 1.96 13.17
CA ALA A 29 -13.23 1.41 13.61
C ALA A 29 -13.06 0.00 14.20
N ALA A 30 -12.23 -0.86 13.59
CA ALA A 30 -11.94 -2.19 14.11
C ALA A 30 -11.33 -2.12 15.53
N PHE A 31 -10.35 -1.24 15.75
CA PHE A 31 -9.72 -1.06 17.06
C PHE A 31 -10.60 -0.31 18.08
N ALA A 32 -11.63 0.41 17.63
CA ALA A 32 -12.58 1.08 18.50
C ALA A 32 -13.69 0.16 19.01
N VAL A 33 -14.14 -0.81 18.18
CA VAL A 33 -15.28 -1.68 18.51
C VAL A 33 -14.83 -3.03 19.09
N LEU A 34 -13.69 -3.57 18.65
CA LEU A 34 -13.21 -4.88 19.08
C LEU A 34 -12.14 -4.76 20.16
N ASP A 35 -11.99 -5.81 20.96
CA ASP A 35 -10.80 -5.95 21.79
C ASP A 35 -9.53 -5.98 20.93
N ARG A 36 -8.40 -5.57 21.51
CA ARG A 36 -7.12 -5.44 20.78
C ARG A 36 -6.69 -6.73 20.08
N GLU A 37 -7.01 -7.89 20.65
CA GLU A 37 -6.65 -9.16 20.07
C GLU A 37 -7.48 -9.43 18.80
N SER A 38 -8.80 -9.29 18.90
CA SER A 38 -9.75 -9.48 17.81
C SER A 38 -9.57 -8.46 16.70
N ALA A 39 -9.38 -7.17 17.02
CA ALA A 39 -9.10 -6.12 16.05
C ALA A 39 -7.84 -6.45 15.23
N GLY A 40 -6.76 -6.84 15.93
CA GLY A 40 -5.54 -7.23 15.25
C GLY A 40 -5.70 -8.52 14.44
N ARG A 41 -6.54 -9.49 14.83
CA ARG A 41 -6.81 -10.69 14.00
C ARG A 41 -7.58 -10.31 12.72
N LEU A 42 -8.55 -9.42 12.82
CA LEU A 42 -9.30 -8.91 11.67
C LEU A 42 -8.35 -8.23 10.66
N VAL A 43 -7.56 -7.27 11.14
CA VAL A 43 -6.62 -6.51 10.29
C VAL A 43 -5.63 -7.44 9.58
N THR A 44 -5.07 -8.42 10.28
CA THR A 44 -4.11 -9.38 9.69
C THR A 44 -4.76 -10.37 8.73
N THR A 45 -6.07 -10.59 8.83
CA THR A 45 -6.82 -11.40 7.86
C THR A 45 -7.11 -10.62 6.57
N VAL A 46 -7.25 -9.31 6.68
CA VAL A 46 -7.55 -8.41 5.57
C VAL A 46 -6.28 -8.06 4.77
N PHE A 47 -5.13 -7.91 5.42
CA PHE A 47 -3.89 -7.45 4.78
C PHE A 47 -3.45 -8.23 3.53
N PRO A 48 -3.47 -9.58 3.48
CA PRO A 48 -3.07 -10.29 2.27
C PRO A 48 -3.94 -9.93 1.06
N ARG A 49 -5.25 -9.76 1.27
CA ARG A 49 -6.21 -9.36 0.22
C ARG A 49 -6.03 -7.90 -0.16
N TYR A 50 -5.79 -7.05 0.82
CA TYR A 50 -5.51 -5.63 0.64
C TYR A 50 -4.26 -5.41 -0.23
N TYR A 51 -3.15 -6.09 0.07
CA TYR A 51 -1.92 -5.98 -0.70
C TYR A 51 -2.05 -6.61 -2.08
N LEU A 52 -2.71 -7.76 -2.20
CA LEU A 52 -2.99 -8.38 -3.50
C LEU A 52 -3.84 -7.47 -4.38
N PHE A 53 -4.87 -6.82 -3.83
CA PHE A 53 -5.70 -5.87 -4.57
C PHE A 53 -4.87 -4.69 -5.09
N GLY A 54 -4.00 -4.13 -4.24
CA GLY A 54 -3.04 -3.11 -4.65
C GLY A 54 -2.09 -3.58 -5.75
N ALA A 55 -1.53 -4.78 -5.62
CA ALA A 55 -0.63 -5.37 -6.62
C ALA A 55 -1.32 -5.56 -7.98
N VAL A 56 -2.56 -6.07 -7.99
CA VAL A 56 -3.37 -6.22 -9.23
C VAL A 56 -3.59 -4.85 -9.88
N LEU A 57 -3.99 -3.84 -9.11
CA LEU A 57 -4.19 -2.48 -9.64
C LEU A 57 -2.89 -1.83 -10.13
N GLY A 58 -1.76 -2.14 -9.49
CA GLY A 58 -0.43 -1.76 -9.94
C GLY A 58 -0.09 -2.36 -11.29
N VAL A 59 -0.33 -3.66 -11.48
CA VAL A 59 -0.15 -4.35 -12.78
C VAL A 59 -1.05 -3.76 -13.86
N VAL A 60 -2.33 -3.50 -13.56
CA VAL A 60 -3.25 -2.82 -14.50
C VAL A 60 -2.74 -1.43 -14.86
N GLY A 61 -2.21 -0.69 -13.89
CA GLY A 61 -1.58 0.61 -14.12
C GLY A 61 -0.36 0.51 -15.04
N LEU A 62 0.47 -0.52 -14.87
CA LEU A 62 1.67 -0.78 -15.66
C LEU A 62 1.31 -1.12 -17.12
N VAL A 63 0.23 -1.87 -17.35
CA VAL A 63 -0.31 -2.11 -18.69
C VAL A 63 -0.72 -0.80 -19.35
N GLY A 64 -1.41 0.09 -18.61
CA GLY A 64 -1.77 1.43 -19.11
C GLY A 64 -0.55 2.30 -19.44
N VAL A 65 0.50 2.26 -18.61
CA VAL A 65 1.76 2.99 -18.86
C VAL A 65 2.53 2.40 -20.05
N GLY A 66 2.63 1.08 -20.13
CA GLY A 66 3.30 0.37 -21.22
C GLY A 66 2.64 0.65 -22.56
N GLY A 67 1.31 0.62 -22.64
CA GLY A 67 0.58 0.96 -23.86
C GLY A 67 0.87 2.40 -24.33
N GLN A 68 1.02 3.36 -23.41
CA GLN A 68 1.36 4.74 -23.75
C GLN A 68 2.78 4.86 -24.31
N PHE A 69 3.72 4.06 -23.79
CA PHE A 69 5.09 4.00 -24.27
C PHE A 69 5.17 3.52 -25.73
N PHE A 70 4.53 2.39 -26.04
CA PHE A 70 4.51 1.83 -27.40
C PHE A 70 3.70 2.68 -28.39
N GLY A 71 2.57 3.25 -27.96
CA GLY A 71 1.71 4.07 -28.82
C GLY A 71 2.27 5.44 -29.20
N SER A 72 3.27 5.96 -28.46
CA SER A 72 3.89 7.27 -28.71
C SER A 72 5.27 7.18 -29.39
N GLY A 73 5.73 5.97 -29.72
CA GLY A 73 7.08 5.76 -30.27
C GLY A 73 8.20 6.18 -29.30
N GLY A 74 7.96 6.14 -27.98
CA GLY A 74 8.93 6.48 -26.93
C GLY A 74 9.21 7.98 -26.74
N ARG A 75 8.73 8.86 -27.62
CA ARG A 75 9.06 10.30 -27.63
C ARG A 75 8.39 11.11 -26.50
N GLN A 76 7.36 10.55 -25.86
CA GLN A 76 6.65 11.13 -24.70
C GLN A 76 6.45 10.11 -23.57
N ALA A 77 7.42 9.22 -23.39
CA ALA A 77 7.38 8.17 -22.37
C ALA A 77 7.13 8.75 -20.95
N PRO A 78 6.11 8.28 -20.21
CA PRO A 78 5.76 8.81 -18.90
C PRO A 78 6.66 8.25 -17.80
N TRP A 79 7.96 8.54 -17.85
CA TRP A 79 8.97 8.00 -16.92
C TRP A 79 8.66 8.31 -15.46
N GLY A 80 8.15 9.51 -15.16
CA GLY A 80 7.73 9.88 -13.80
C GLY A 80 6.57 9.03 -13.28
N THR A 81 5.54 8.82 -14.12
CA THR A 81 4.40 7.94 -13.81
C THR A 81 4.87 6.50 -13.60
N LEU A 82 5.76 6.00 -14.46
CA LEU A 82 6.33 4.66 -14.34
C LEU A 82 7.13 4.50 -13.03
N ALA A 83 8.01 5.46 -12.70
CA ALA A 83 8.82 5.41 -11.50
C ALA A 83 7.96 5.42 -10.23
N LEU A 84 6.94 6.28 -10.15
CA LEU A 84 6.01 6.33 -9.02
C LEU A 84 5.20 5.03 -8.90
N LEU A 85 4.73 4.47 -10.02
CA LEU A 85 3.96 3.24 -10.01
C LEU A 85 4.81 2.03 -9.58
N LEU A 86 6.05 1.94 -10.06
CA LEU A 86 7.00 0.92 -9.65
C LEU A 86 7.38 1.06 -8.17
N LEU A 87 7.54 2.29 -7.68
CA LEU A 87 7.74 2.56 -6.26
C LEU A 87 6.55 2.03 -5.44
N MET A 88 5.31 2.43 -5.78
CA MET A 88 4.12 1.97 -5.07
C MET A 88 4.00 0.44 -5.05
N LEU A 89 4.22 -0.20 -6.21
CA LEU A 89 4.16 -1.65 -6.34
C LEU A 89 5.27 -2.32 -5.53
N GLY A 90 6.50 -1.81 -5.60
CA GLY A 90 7.64 -2.31 -4.85
C GLY A 90 7.43 -2.23 -3.33
N LEU A 91 6.96 -1.09 -2.83
CA LEU A 91 6.65 -0.92 -1.40
C LEU A 91 5.53 -1.86 -0.95
N THR A 92 4.53 -2.07 -1.79
CA THR A 92 3.38 -2.95 -1.52
C THR A 92 3.79 -4.43 -1.48
N LEU A 93 4.59 -4.86 -2.46
CA LEU A 93 5.13 -6.22 -2.49
C LEU A 93 6.11 -6.46 -1.33
N TYR A 94 6.95 -5.48 -1.00
CA TYR A 94 7.83 -5.57 0.17
C TYR A 94 7.02 -5.68 1.47
N ALA A 95 5.97 -4.87 1.62
CA ALA A 95 5.10 -4.93 2.78
C ALA A 95 4.43 -6.31 2.92
N MET A 96 3.94 -6.87 1.81
CA MET A 96 3.25 -8.16 1.77
C MET A 96 4.20 -9.36 1.98
N LEU A 97 5.33 -9.37 1.30
CA LEU A 97 6.19 -10.56 1.22
C LEU A 97 7.24 -10.62 2.35
N VAL A 98 7.61 -9.46 2.91
CA VAL A 98 8.69 -9.38 3.88
C VAL A 98 8.18 -8.86 5.22
N LEU A 99 7.53 -7.71 5.23
CA LEU A 99 7.20 -7.03 6.47
C LEU A 99 6.04 -7.69 7.22
N GLU A 100 4.98 -8.08 6.52
CA GLU A 100 3.81 -8.72 7.13
C GLU A 100 4.17 -10.05 7.83
N PRO A 101 4.93 -10.98 7.20
CA PRO A 101 5.40 -12.20 7.88
C PRO A 101 6.22 -11.90 9.14
N GLN A 102 7.09 -10.88 9.12
CA GLN A 102 7.89 -10.47 10.28
C GLN A 102 7.03 -9.88 11.41
N ILE A 103 6.01 -9.10 11.07
CA ILE A 103 5.06 -8.56 12.04
C ILE A 103 4.27 -9.72 12.68
N GLN A 104 3.81 -10.70 11.89
CA GLN A 104 3.08 -11.85 12.43
C GLN A 104 3.96 -12.71 13.34
N SER A 105 5.19 -13.02 12.94
CA SER A 105 6.09 -13.84 13.75
C SER A 105 6.42 -13.16 15.08
N THR A 106 6.68 -11.85 15.08
CA THR A 106 6.94 -11.09 16.30
C THR A 106 5.69 -10.99 17.18
N ARG A 107 4.50 -10.84 16.58
CA ARG A 107 3.23 -10.83 17.30
C ARG A 107 2.93 -12.19 17.96
N LEU A 108 3.25 -13.28 17.29
CA LEU A 108 3.12 -14.63 17.84
C LEU A 108 4.10 -14.85 19.00
N ALA A 109 5.36 -14.42 18.86
CA ALA A 109 6.37 -14.50 19.91
C ALA A 109 5.94 -13.75 21.19
N LEU A 110 5.39 -12.53 21.03
CA LEU A 110 4.82 -11.76 22.14
C LEU A 110 3.72 -12.52 22.87
N ARG A 111 2.79 -13.13 22.12
CA ARG A 111 1.69 -13.92 22.68
C ARG A 111 2.20 -15.14 23.43
N SER A 112 3.13 -15.90 22.85
CA SER A 112 3.68 -17.10 23.50
C SER A 112 4.45 -16.77 24.77
N ALA A 113 5.07 -15.60 24.84
CA ALA A 113 5.81 -15.14 26.02
C ALA A 113 4.92 -14.43 27.06
N GLY A 114 3.61 -14.26 26.79
CA GLY A 114 2.71 -13.50 27.68
C GLY A 114 3.07 -12.01 27.77
N ILE A 115 3.84 -11.48 26.81
CA ILE A 115 4.29 -10.08 26.81
C ILE A 115 3.23 -9.20 26.17
N VAL A 116 2.80 -8.19 26.92
CA VAL A 116 1.83 -7.21 26.45
C VAL A 116 2.46 -6.28 25.41
N PRO A 117 1.85 -6.10 24.22
CA PRO A 117 2.32 -5.12 23.24
C PRO A 117 2.35 -3.71 23.84
N GLY A 118 3.47 -3.00 23.68
CA GLY A 118 3.69 -1.68 24.28
C GLY A 118 4.31 -1.70 25.67
N SER A 119 4.63 -2.88 26.21
CA SER A 119 5.54 -2.99 27.36
C SER A 119 6.96 -2.56 26.98
N GLY A 120 7.81 -2.32 27.99
CA GLY A 120 9.23 -1.98 27.79
C GLY A 120 10.10 -3.15 27.33
N ALA A 121 9.53 -4.36 27.20
CA ALA A 121 10.26 -5.55 26.80
C ALA A 121 10.86 -5.40 25.37
N PRO A 122 12.08 -5.93 25.11
CA PRO A 122 12.73 -5.84 23.80
C PRO A 122 11.85 -6.35 22.64
N GLU A 123 11.10 -7.43 22.86
CA GLU A 123 10.20 -8.03 21.87
C GLU A 123 9.03 -7.11 21.54
N ALA A 124 8.51 -6.38 22.54
CA ALA A 124 7.41 -5.44 22.36
C ALA A 124 7.87 -4.21 21.57
N GLN A 125 9.11 -3.77 21.79
CA GLN A 125 9.73 -2.70 21.02
C GLN A 125 10.00 -3.11 19.56
N ALA A 126 10.46 -4.35 19.33
CA ALA A 126 10.66 -4.89 17.98
C ALA A 126 9.35 -4.93 17.18
N PHE A 127 8.26 -5.42 17.79
CA PHE A 127 6.93 -5.42 17.17
C PHE A 127 6.46 -3.99 16.85
N ALA A 128 6.62 -3.06 17.79
CA ALA A 128 6.25 -1.67 17.59
C ALA A 128 7.04 -1.01 16.45
N GLY A 129 8.33 -1.31 16.33
CA GLY A 129 9.20 -0.84 15.25
C GLY A 129 8.72 -1.33 13.88
N LEU A 130 8.51 -2.64 13.73
CA LEU A 130 8.01 -3.22 12.47
C LEU A 130 6.62 -2.67 12.11
N HIS A 131 5.73 -2.54 13.10
CA HIS A 131 4.42 -1.95 12.87
C HIS A 131 4.53 -0.50 12.41
N ARG A 132 5.39 0.32 13.03
CA ARG A 132 5.63 1.70 12.60
C ARG A 132 6.15 1.78 11.17
N ILE A 133 7.09 0.90 10.79
CA ILE A 133 7.59 0.81 9.41
C ILE A 133 6.44 0.52 8.45
N SER A 134 5.52 -0.39 8.80
CA SER A 134 4.36 -0.71 7.93
C SER A 134 3.44 0.50 7.70
N VAL A 135 3.18 1.29 8.74
CA VAL A 135 2.38 2.51 8.65
C VAL A 135 3.07 3.55 7.77
N ILE A 136 4.39 3.73 7.92
CA ILE A 136 5.17 4.66 7.11
C ILE A 136 5.15 4.24 5.64
N LEU A 137 5.40 2.96 5.33
CA LEU A 137 5.35 2.45 3.95
C LEU A 137 3.98 2.68 3.29
N ASN A 138 2.91 2.44 4.04
CA ASN A 138 1.55 2.69 3.58
C ASN A 138 1.30 4.18 3.30
N GLY A 139 1.78 5.06 4.18
CA GLY A 139 1.72 6.52 4.00
C GLY A 139 2.53 7.02 2.79
N VAL A 140 3.76 6.51 2.61
CA VAL A 140 4.59 6.82 1.43
C VAL A 140 3.90 6.37 0.14
N THR A 141 3.30 5.18 0.14
CA THR A 141 2.57 4.64 -1.01
C THR A 141 1.35 5.51 -1.36
N LEU A 142 0.61 5.98 -0.35
CA LEU A 142 -0.51 6.93 -0.54
C LEU A 142 -0.03 8.24 -1.17
N LEU A 143 1.05 8.84 -0.65
CA LEU A 143 1.61 10.08 -1.19
C LEU A 143 2.13 9.90 -2.62
N ALA A 144 2.77 8.77 -2.92
CA ALA A 144 3.22 8.44 -4.27
C ALA A 144 2.05 8.30 -5.26
N GLY A 145 0.94 7.67 -4.84
CA GLY A 145 -0.27 7.56 -5.64
C GLY A 145 -0.93 8.92 -5.93
N LEU A 146 -1.00 9.79 -4.92
CA LEU A 146 -1.50 11.15 -5.10
C LEU A 146 -0.61 11.96 -6.06
N ALA A 147 0.71 11.88 -5.87
CA ALA A 147 1.68 12.53 -6.76
C ALA A 147 1.55 12.03 -8.21
N LEU A 148 1.31 10.73 -8.41
CA LEU A 148 1.10 10.13 -9.73
C LEU A 148 -0.16 10.71 -10.40
N ILE A 149 -1.28 10.77 -9.67
CA ILE A 149 -2.54 11.35 -10.18
C ILE A 149 -2.34 12.83 -10.55
N CYS A 150 -1.68 13.61 -9.69
CA CYS A 150 -1.37 15.01 -9.95
C CYS A 150 -0.47 15.19 -11.18
N LEU A 151 0.57 14.37 -11.31
CA LEU A 151 1.48 14.39 -12.46
C LEU A 151 0.73 14.10 -13.76
N GLU A 152 -0.13 13.08 -13.77
CA GLU A 152 -0.96 12.77 -14.94
C GLU A 152 -1.99 13.86 -15.24
N ALA A 153 -2.56 14.52 -14.22
CA ALA A 153 -3.45 15.64 -14.42
C ALA A 153 -2.74 16.84 -15.10
N VAL A 154 -1.54 17.19 -14.66
CA VAL A 154 -0.73 18.28 -15.26
C VAL A 154 -0.36 17.94 -16.70
N ARG A 155 0.08 16.70 -16.96
CA ARG A 155 0.41 16.23 -18.32
C ARG A 155 -0.80 16.15 -19.27
N SER A 156 -2.03 16.29 -18.78
CA SER A 156 -3.22 16.36 -19.63
C SER A 156 -3.54 17.76 -20.14
N ARG A 157 -2.92 18.80 -19.55
CA ARG A 157 -3.19 20.20 -19.85
C ARG A 157 -2.18 20.87 -20.79
N GLY A 158 -0.99 20.28 -20.96
CA GLY A 158 0.04 20.73 -21.89
C GLY A 158 0.13 19.80 -23.09
#